data_AF-A0A3M6GI08-F1
#
_entry.id   AF-A0A3M6GI08-F1
#
_cell.length_a   1.000
_cell.length_b   1.000
_cell.length_c   1.000
_cell.angle_alpha   90.00
_cell.angle_beta   90.00
_cell.angle_gamma   90.00
#
_symmetry.space_group_name_H-M   'P 1'
#
loop_
_entity.id
_entity.type
_entity.pdbx_description
1 polymer ?
#
loop_
_entity_poly.entity_id
_entity_poly.type
_entity_poly.pdbx_seq_one_letter_code
_entity_poly.pdbx_strand_id
1 'polypeptide(L)' 'MAMKQLTIDGHSIELDKDGFLQDLNDWSLDVAHALSAEEGIALSAEHVEILQLLRDFYAEF' A
#
# COMPACT_ATOMS: atom_id res chain seq x y z
N MET A 1 -16.74 -9.63 10.26
CA MET A 1 -15.67 -8.62 10.24
C MET A 1 -15.54 -8.17 8.79
N ALA A 2 -15.56 -6.87 8.51
CA ALA A 2 -15.58 -6.37 7.14
C ALA A 2 -14.16 -6.44 6.55
N MET A 3 -14.01 -7.15 5.42
CA MET A 3 -12.82 -7.03 4.58
C MET A 3 -12.83 -5.64 3.95
N LYS A 4 -11.70 -4.94 4.04
CA LYS A 4 -11.56 -3.60 3.46
C LYS A 4 -11.01 -3.78 2.03
N GLN A 5 -11.56 -3.04 1.09
CA GLN A 5 -11.13 -3.06 -0.30
C GLN A 5 -10.77 -1.65 -0.75
N LEU A 6 -9.59 -1.51 -1.36
CA LEU A 6 -9.15 -0.30 -2.03
C LEU A 6 -9.40 -0.44 -3.52
N THR A 7 -9.92 0.59 -4.17
CA THR A 7 -10.05 0.60 -5.64
C THR A 7 -9.06 1.60 -6.21
N ILE A 8 -8.05 1.10 -6.93
CA ILE A 8 -6.96 1.89 -7.52
C ILE A 8 -6.92 1.56 -9.02
N ASP A 9 -7.04 2.57 -9.89
CA ASP A 9 -7.03 2.42 -11.36
C ASP A 9 -7.97 1.35 -11.94
N GLY A 10 -9.10 1.11 -11.25
CA GLY A 10 -10.08 0.10 -11.66
C GLY A 10 -9.74 -1.33 -11.21
N HIS A 11 -8.63 -1.52 -10.48
CA HIS A 11 -8.31 -2.74 -9.77
C HIS A 11 -8.81 -2.67 -8.32
N SER A 12 -9.41 -3.77 -7.86
CA SER A 12 -9.82 -3.93 -6.47
C SER A 12 -8.72 -4.66 -5.71
N ILE A 13 -8.17 -4.00 -4.71
CA ILE A 13 -7.10 -4.48 -3.86
C ILE A 13 -7.70 -4.87 -2.52
N GLU A 14 -7.49 -6.12 -2.14
CA GLU A 14 -8.01 -6.67 -0.90
C GLU A 14 -7.05 -6.37 0.25
N LEU A 15 -7.58 -5.75 1.30
CA LEU A 15 -6.88 -5.55 2.55
C LEU A 15 -7.41 -6.50 3.62
N ASP A 16 -6.56 -6.81 4.58
CA ASP A 16 -6.94 -7.54 5.77
C ASP A 16 -7.67 -6.63 6.79
N LYS A 17 -7.97 -7.20 7.97
CA LYS A 17 -8.69 -6.50 9.05
C LYS A 17 -7.89 -5.35 9.68
N ASP A 18 -6.58 -5.35 9.50
CA ASP A 18 -5.66 -4.37 10.10
C ASP A 18 -5.20 -3.34 9.05
N GLY A 19 -5.65 -3.45 7.79
CA GLY A 19 -5.34 -2.53 6.70
C GLY A 19 -4.10 -2.90 5.88
N PHE A 20 -3.57 -4.12 6.04
CA PHE A 20 -2.45 -4.61 5.24
C PHE A 20 -2.94 -5.25 3.94
N LEU A 21 -2.10 -5.17 2.91
CA LEU A 21 -2.33 -5.86 1.64
C LEU A 21 -2.38 -7.37 1.85
N GLN A 22 -3.45 -8.01 1.37
CA GLN A 22 -3.51 -9.48 1.36
C GLN A 22 -2.54 -10.08 0.34
N ASP A 23 -2.45 -9.49 -0.85
CA ASP A 23 -1.44 -9.80 -1.84
C ASP A 23 -0.41 -8.67 -1.92
N LEU A 24 0.85 -8.99 -1.62
CA LEU A 24 1.94 -8.03 -1.72
C LEU A 24 2.18 -7.59 -3.18
N ASN A 25 1.81 -8.40 -4.17
CA ASN A 25 1.94 -8.03 -5.59
C ASN A 25 1.00 -6.89 -6.01
N ASP A 26 -0.07 -6.65 -5.24
CA ASP A 26 -0.96 -5.50 -5.45
C ASP A 26 -0.33 -4.18 -4.98
N TRP A 27 0.83 -4.24 -4.31
CA TRP A 27 1.52 -3.03 -3.87
C TRP A 27 1.92 -2.16 -5.07
N SER A 28 1.54 -0.88 -4.99
CA SER A 28 1.97 0.18 -5.90
C SER A 28 2.08 1.49 -5.13
N LEU A 29 2.70 2.50 -5.75
CA LEU A 29 2.82 3.81 -5.13
C LEU A 29 1.44 4.44 -4.87
N ASP A 30 0.49 4.24 -5.78
CA ASP A 30 -0.88 4.74 -5.65
C ASP A 30 -1.61 4.09 -4.47
N VAL A 31 -1.37 2.79 -4.24
CA VAL A 31 -1.90 2.07 -3.07
C VAL A 31 -1.32 2.61 -1.78
N ALA A 32 -0.01 2.85 -1.73
CA ALA A 32 0.63 3.43 -0.56
C ALA A 32 0.07 4.83 -0.26
N HIS A 33 -0.14 5.66 -1.29
CA HIS A 33 -0.77 6.97 -1.16
C HIS A 33 -2.23 6.89 -0.69
N ALA A 34 -3.01 5.94 -1.21
CA ALA A 34 -4.39 5.76 -0.80
C ALA A 34 -4.49 5.31 0.66
N LEU A 35 -3.67 4.33 1.07
CA LEU A 35 -3.58 3.87 2.46
C LEU A 35 -3.15 4.99 3.40
N SER A 36 -2.13 5.76 3.03
CA SER A 36 -1.66 6.87 3.87
C SER A 36 -2.71 7.97 3.99
N ALA A 37 -3.43 8.27 2.90
CA ALA A 37 -4.48 9.28 2.88
C ALA A 37 -5.66 8.90 3.80
N GLU A 38 -6.02 7.61 3.88
CA GLU A 38 -7.04 7.13 4.82
C GLU A 38 -6.65 7.35 6.29
N GLU A 39 -5.35 7.23 6.60
CA GLU A 39 -4.79 7.51 7.93
C GLU A 39 -4.49 9.00 8.17
N GLY A 40 -4.79 9.86 7.19
CA GLY A 40 -4.48 11.29 7.24
C GLY A 40 -2.99 11.62 7.18
N ILE A 41 -2.18 10.69 6.68
CA ILE A 41 -0.73 10.80 6.51
C ILE A 41 -0.41 11.20 5.06
N ALA A 42 0.32 12.29 4.91
CA ALA A 42 0.88 12.69 3.62
C ALA A 42 2.26 12.05 3.42
N LEU A 43 2.39 11.15 2.45
CA LEU A 43 3.69 10.61 2.07
C LEU A 43 4.51 11.70 1.35
N SER A 44 5.56 12.17 2.01
CA SER A 44 6.60 12.97 1.36
C SER A 44 7.50 12.09 0.48
N ALA A 45 8.34 12.72 -0.35
CA ALA A 45 9.32 12.00 -1.17
C ALA A 45 10.24 11.09 -0.33
N GLU A 46 10.61 11.51 0.88
CA GLU A 46 11.46 10.71 1.79
C GLU A 46 10.75 9.43 2.24
N HIS A 47 9.44 9.49 2.52
CA HIS A 47 8.67 8.30 2.87
C HIS A 47 8.58 7.33 1.69
N VAL A 48 8.39 7.86 0.49
CA VAL A 48 8.35 7.07 -0.75
C VAL A 48 9.68 6.37 -1.01
N GLU A 49 10.81 7.05 -0.83
CA GLU A 49 12.13 6.46 -0.96
C GLU A 49 12.35 5.28 -0.01
N ILE A 50 11.94 5.41 1.26
CA ILE A 50 12.04 4.33 2.24
C ILE A 50 11.14 3.15 1.86
N LEU A 51 9.91 3.43 1.43
CA LEU A 51 8.98 2.38 0.98
C LEU A 51 9.53 1.61 -0.22
N GLN A 52 10.08 2.32 -1.21
CA GLN A 52 10.71 1.71 -2.37
C GLN A 52 11.93 0.89 -2.00
N LEU A 53 12.82 1.41 -1.13
CA LEU A 53 13.97 0.66 -0.64
C LEU A 53 13.57 -0.65 0.06
N LEU A 54 12.56 -0.60 0.92
CA LEU A 54 12.04 -1.79 1.60
C LEU A 54 11.41 -2.78 0.60
N ARG A 55 10.73 -2.27 -0.42
CA ARG A 55 10.11 -3.10 -1.45
C ARG A 55 11.15 -3.78 -2.32
N ASP A 56 12.17 -3.05 -2.75
CA ASP A 56 13.30 -3.57 -3.50
C ASP A 56 14.04 -4.64 -2.70
N PHE A 57 14.26 -4.39 -1.40
CA PHE A 57 14.84 -5.39 -0.50
C PHE A 57 13.96 -6.64 -0.39
N TYR A 58 12.64 -6.50 -0.24
CA TYR A 58 11.72 -7.65 -0.21
C TYR A 58 11.61 -8.38 -1.55
N ALA A 59 11.85 -7.71 -2.67
CA ALA A 59 11.87 -8.34 -3.98
C ALA A 59 13.16 -9.13 -4.23
N GLU A 60 14.25 -8.76 -3.56
CA GLU A 60 15.56 -9.41 -3.68
C GLU A 60 15.73 -10.64 -2.75
N PHE A 61 14.99 -10.72 -1.63
CA PHE A 61 15.14 -11.75 -0.58
C PHE A 61 13.83 -12.45 -0.21
#